data_AF-A0A519CFK7-F1
#
_entry.id   AF-A0A519CFK7-F1
#
_cell.length_a   1.000
_cell.length_b   1.000
_cell.length_c   1.000
_cell.angle_alpha   90.00
_cell.angle_beta   90.00
_cell.angle_gamma   90.00
#
_symmetry.space_group_name_H-M   'P 1'
#
loop_
_entity.id
_entity.type
_entity.pdbx_description
1 polymer ?
#
loop_
_entity_poly.entity_id
_entity_poly.type
_entity_poly.pdbx_seq_one_letter_code
_entity_poly.pdbx_strand_id
1 'polypeptide(L)'
;MTGNDGSQPVRSYDRSWSEIEEMLDKAIDRRVQWKKWFQQCRKDGDRDGMKEAARNHKALDGVIKTLEWTLGQQGVDHPLD
;
A
#
# COMPACT_ATOMS: atom_id res chain seq x y z
N MET A 1 -22.16 10.88 -31.24
CA MET A 1 -21.01 9.97 -31.17
C MET A 1 -19.80 10.82 -31.53
N THR A 2 -18.91 11.20 -30.62
CA THR A 2 -17.90 10.34 -29.98
C THR A 2 -17.55 10.82 -28.57
N GLY A 3 -17.80 10.00 -27.56
CA GLY A 3 -17.28 10.21 -26.20
C GLY A 3 -16.03 9.35 -26.01
N ASN A 4 -14.85 9.99 -25.98
CA ASN A 4 -13.62 9.48 -25.38
C ASN A 4 -12.55 10.57 -25.42
N ASP A 5 -12.60 11.54 -24.50
CA ASP A 5 -11.46 12.45 -24.28
C ASP A 5 -10.43 11.72 -23.43
N GLY A 6 -9.61 10.89 -24.09
CA GLY A 6 -8.48 10.13 -23.55
C GLY A 6 -7.32 10.99 -23.04
N SER A 7 -7.62 12.04 -22.27
CA SER A 7 -6.62 12.86 -21.60
C SER A 7 -5.93 12.04 -20.51
N GLN A 8 -4.60 11.96 -20.60
CA GLN A 8 -3.78 11.33 -19.56
C GLN A 8 -4.03 12.03 -18.21
N PRO A 9 -3.98 11.31 -17.08
CA PRO A 9 -4.17 11.90 -15.78
C PRO A 9 -3.10 12.97 -15.52
N VAL A 10 -3.52 14.16 -15.10
CA VAL A 10 -2.61 15.24 -14.68
C VAL A 10 -1.82 14.79 -13.44
N ARG A 11 -0.51 15.03 -13.44
CA ARG A 11 0.40 14.70 -12.34
C ARG A 11 1.08 15.98 -11.86
N SER A 12 1.22 16.12 -10.55
CA SER A 12 1.79 17.34 -9.95
C SER A 12 3.33 17.36 -9.99
N TYR A 13 3.98 16.19 -9.90
CA TYR A 13 5.44 16.01 -9.88
C TYR A 13 6.18 16.85 -8.81
N ASP A 14 5.46 17.32 -7.80
CA ASP A 14 5.91 18.24 -6.75
C ASP A 14 6.03 17.57 -5.37
N ARG A 15 5.69 16.28 -5.25
CA ARG A 15 5.82 15.53 -4.00
C ARG A 15 7.26 15.53 -3.53
N SER A 16 7.45 15.99 -2.30
CA SER A 16 8.73 15.98 -1.61
C SER A 16 9.08 14.58 -1.11
N TRP A 17 10.38 14.36 -0.85
CA TRP A 17 10.85 13.12 -0.23
C TRP A 17 10.20 12.86 1.14
N SER A 18 10.04 13.90 1.95
CA SER A 18 9.42 13.79 3.27
C SER A 18 7.95 13.35 3.21
N GLU A 19 7.20 13.78 2.19
CA GLU A 19 5.82 13.28 1.99
C GLU A 19 5.79 11.79 1.59
N ILE A 20 6.80 11.33 0.84
CA ILE A 20 6.92 9.92 0.45
C ILE A 20 7.31 9.07 1.67
N GLU A 21 8.24 9.54 2.51
CA GLU A 21 8.61 8.91 3.78
C GLU A 21 7.40 8.84 4.74
N GLU A 22 6.64 9.94 4.87
CA GLU A 22 5.43 9.95 5.70
C GLU A 22 4.38 8.94 5.18
N MET A 23 4.27 8.79 3.86
CA MET A 23 3.37 7.80 3.27
C MET A 23 3.85 6.36 3.52
N LEU A 24 5.17 6.12 3.51
CA LEU A 24 5.76 4.83 3.86
C LEU A 24 5.42 4.45 5.30
N ASP A 25 5.62 5.37 6.25
CA ASP A 25 5.28 5.16 7.66
C ASP A 25 3.79 4.82 7.83
N LYS A 26 2.90 5.59 7.18
CA LYS A 26 1.46 5.33 7.19
C LYS A 26 1.10 3.96 6.63
N ALA A 27 1.77 3.53 5.56
CA ALA A 27 1.54 2.23 4.94
C ALA A 27 1.97 1.08 5.87
N ILE A 28 3.12 1.21 6.54
CA ILE A 28 3.62 0.26 7.54
C ILE A 28 2.65 0.17 8.72
N ASP A 29 2.21 1.31 9.26
CA ASP A 29 1.26 1.37 10.37
C ASP A 29 -0.07 0.72 10.01
N ARG A 30 -0.63 1.03 8.83
CA ARG A 30 -1.87 0.42 8.36
C ARG A 30 -1.73 -1.09 8.18
N ARG A 31 -0.58 -1.57 7.73
CA ARG A 31 -0.31 -3.00 7.59
C ARG A 31 -0.30 -3.69 8.95
N VAL A 32 0.32 -3.08 9.96
CA VAL A 32 0.28 -3.59 11.33
C VAL A 32 -1.15 -3.62 11.88
N GLN A 33 -1.97 -2.60 11.59
CA GLN A 33 -3.39 -2.58 11.95
C GLN A 33 -4.15 -3.76 11.33
N TRP A 34 -3.97 -4.04 10.04
CA TRP A 34 -4.59 -5.21 9.40
C TRP A 34 -4.12 -6.54 9.97
N LYS A 35 -2.83 -6.65 10.36
CA LYS A 35 -2.34 -7.83 11.07
C LYS A 35 -3.06 -8.01 12.42
N LYS A 36 -3.24 -6.93 13.19
CA LYS A 36 -3.98 -6.97 14.47
C LYS A 36 -5.44 -7.35 14.24
N TRP A 37 -6.09 -6.77 13.24
CA TRP A 37 -7.47 -7.08 12.88
C TRP A 37 -7.64 -8.56 12.50
N PHE A 38 -6.73 -9.12 11.69
CA PHE A 38 -6.72 -10.55 11.37
C PHE A 38 -6.69 -11.42 12.64
N GLN A 39 -5.84 -11.07 13.62
CA GLN A 39 -5.76 -11.81 14.88
C GLN A 39 -7.05 -11.72 15.69
N GLN A 40 -7.73 -10.58 15.64
CA GLN A 40 -9.02 -10.40 16.30
C GLN A 40 -10.10 -11.26 15.62
N CYS A 41 -10.28 -11.16 14.31
CA CYS A 41 -11.22 -12.00 13.55
C CYS A 41 -10.96 -13.50 13.78
N ARG A 42 -9.68 -13.91 13.87
CA ARG A 42 -9.31 -15.30 14.17
C ARG A 42 -9.80 -15.76 15.55
N LYS A 43 -9.73 -14.89 16.57
CA LYS A 43 -10.26 -15.19 17.91
C LYS A 43 -11.78 -15.27 17.90
N ASP A 44 -12.42 -14.43 17.10
CA ASP A 44 -13.88 -14.32 17.03
C ASP A 44 -14.52 -15.34 16.07
N GLY A 45 -13.71 -16.14 15.36
CA GLY A 45 -14.19 -17.10 14.37
C GLY A 45 -14.70 -16.47 13.07
N ASP A 46 -14.45 -15.18 12.87
CA ASP A 46 -14.87 -14.42 11.69
C ASP A 46 -13.97 -14.70 10.48
N ARG A 47 -14.40 -15.64 9.65
CA ARG A 47 -13.66 -16.08 8.47
C ARG A 47 -13.58 -15.02 7.36
N ASP A 48 -14.59 -14.16 7.23
CA ASP A 48 -14.62 -13.18 6.16
C ASP A 48 -13.78 -11.95 6.52
N GLY A 49 -13.82 -11.51 7.78
CA GLY A 49 -12.89 -10.51 8.30
C GLY A 49 -11.43 -10.98 8.24
N MET A 50 -11.16 -12.26 8.51
CA MET A 50 -9.81 -12.83 8.29
C MET A 50 -9.35 -12.70 6.83
N LYS A 51 -10.20 -13.06 5.86
CA LYS A 51 -9.83 -12.95 4.43
C LYS A 51 -9.60 -11.49 4.02
N GLU A 52 -10.46 -10.58 4.47
CA GLU A 52 -10.31 -9.16 4.20
C GLU A 52 -9.00 -8.61 4.78
N ALA A 53 -8.71 -8.92 6.04
CA ALA A 53 -7.51 -8.48 6.71
C ALA A 53 -6.24 -8.99 6.01
N ALA A 54 -6.23 -10.27 5.61
CA ALA A 54 -5.12 -10.87 4.89
C ALA A 54 -4.89 -10.22 3.52
N ARG A 55 -5.95 -9.95 2.76
CA ARG A 55 -5.85 -9.28 1.45
C ARG A 55 -5.28 -7.88 1.57
N ASN A 56 -5.82 -7.06 2.49
CA ASN A 56 -5.35 -5.69 2.67
C ASN A 56 -3.93 -5.62 3.21
N HIS A 57 -3.56 -6.50 4.15
CA HIS A 57 -2.18 -6.62 4.61
C HIS A 57 -1.23 -6.94 3.46
N LYS A 58 -1.59 -7.90 2.59
CA LYS A 58 -0.76 -8.29 1.44
C LYS A 58 -0.66 -7.18 0.39
N ALA A 59 -1.74 -6.44 0.14
CA ALA A 59 -1.71 -5.30 -0.78
C ALA A 59 -0.73 -4.23 -0.29
N LEU A 60 -0.66 -3.99 1.02
CA LEU A 60 0.28 -3.03 1.60
C LEU A 60 1.74 -3.47 1.50
N ASP A 61 2.05 -4.77 1.44
CA ASP A 61 3.42 -5.22 1.15
C ASP A 61 3.93 -4.62 -0.18
N GLY A 62 3.09 -4.61 -1.22
CA GLY A 62 3.44 -4.04 -2.53
C GLY A 62 3.55 -2.52 -2.52
N VAL A 63 2.66 -1.85 -1.78
CA VAL A 63 2.73 -0.38 -1.60
C VAL A 63 4.02 0.01 -0.89
N ILE A 64 4.34 -0.66 0.22
CA ILE A 64 5.55 -0.44 1.02
C ILE A 64 6.78 -0.64 0.13
N LYS A 65 6.87 -1.78 -0.56
CA LYS A 65 8.02 -2.07 -1.43
C LYS A 65 8.22 -1.04 -2.55
N THR A 66 7.12 -0.53 -3.11
CA THR A 66 7.18 0.52 -4.14
C THR A 66 7.69 1.85 -3.56
N LEU A 67 7.27 2.21 -2.34
CA LEU A 67 7.73 3.43 -1.67
C LEU A 67 9.21 3.31 -1.25
N GLU A 68 9.62 2.17 -0.70
CA GLU A 68 11.02 1.86 -0.37
C GLU A 68 11.92 1.95 -1.60
N TRP A 69 11.48 1.36 -2.73
CA TRP A 69 12.18 1.48 -4.02
C TRP A 69 12.24 2.94 -4.49
N THR A 70 11.14 3.69 -4.39
CA THR A 70 11.07 5.10 -4.78
C THR A 70 12.08 5.94 -3.99
N LEU A 71 12.26 5.64 -2.70
CA LEU A 71 13.21 6.30 -1.80
C LEU A 71 14.66 5.82 -1.98
N GLY A 72 14.90 4.82 -2.84
CA GLY A 72 16.24 4.26 -3.05
C GLY A 72 16.75 3.46 -1.84
N GLN A 73 15.85 2.79 -1.10
CA GLN A 73 16.23 1.97 0.05
C GLN A 73 17.21 0.86 -0.35
N GLN A 74 18.32 0.76 0.39
CA GLN A 74 19.32 -0.28 0.16
C GLN A 74 18.69 -1.68 0.29
N GLY A 75 18.92 -2.52 -0.72
CA GLY A 75 18.38 -3.88 -0.78
C GLY A 75 17.00 -4.01 -1.43
N VAL A 76 16.44 -2.92 -1.96
CA VAL A 76 15.22 -2.94 -2.79
C VAL A 76 15.57 -2.57 -4.24
N ASP A 77 15.94 -3.56 -5.04
CA ASP A 77 16.42 -3.33 -6.41
C ASP A 77 15.27 -3.02 -7.39
N HIS A 78 14.13 -3.70 -7.24
CA HIS A 78 12.97 -3.55 -8.13
C HIS A 78 11.64 -3.74 -7.35
N PRO A 79 10.62 -2.89 -7.56
CA PRO A 79 9.42 -2.85 -6.72
C PRO A 79 8.44 -4.01 -6.97
N LEU A 80 8.60 -4.73 -8.09
CA LEU A 80 7.71 -5.83 -8.51
C LEU A 80 8.31 -7.22 -8.32
N ASP A 81 9.56 -7.30 -7.87
CA ASP A 81 10.22 -8.58 -7.55
C ASP A 81 9.80 -9.08 -6.15
#